data_AF-A0A545AL45-F1
#
_entry.id   AF-A0A545AL45-F1
#
_cell.length_a   1.000
_cell.length_b   1.000
_cell.length_c   1.000
_cell.angle_alpha   90.00
_cell.angle_beta   90.00
_cell.angle_gamma   90.00
#
_symmetry.space_group_name_H-M   'P 1'
#
loop_
_entity.id
_entity.type
_entity.pdbx_description
1 polymer ?
#
loop_
_entity_poly.entity_id
_entity_poly.type
_entity_poly.pdbx_seq_one_letter_code
_entity_poly.pdbx_strand_id
1 'polypeptide(L)'
;MSSKFQSLEVPAAALNGSISAQVLDPGSQPTEIVTGSSAWQIEVEWEIRGFLVPSLAGTWRVQTAFDPVGPGAGQLFPAAPQNVTLTPTNGNYRVVFNLANAIPNGTYEVVVNLSYVTAAGTPGRMAGLVELGTVVVQA
;
A
#
# COMPACT_ATOMS: atom_id res chain seq x y z
N MET A 1 -15.55 45.15 -4.95
CA MET A 1 -16.70 44.30 -4.52
C MET A 1 -16.20 42.86 -4.42
N SER A 2 -16.51 42.14 -3.35
CA SER A 2 -16.14 40.73 -3.15
C SER A 2 -17.42 39.94 -2.86
N SER A 3 -17.65 38.87 -3.61
CA SER A 3 -18.72 37.89 -3.36
C SER A 3 -18.12 36.61 -2.78
N LYS A 4 -18.91 35.86 -2.01
CA LYS A 4 -18.49 34.57 -1.44
C LYS A 4 -18.83 33.44 -2.40
N PHE A 5 -17.93 32.46 -2.51
CA PHE A 5 -18.22 31.20 -3.19
C PHE A 5 -19.10 30.31 -2.30
N GLN A 6 -20.08 29.65 -2.90
CA GLN A 6 -20.89 28.65 -2.22
C GLN A 6 -20.30 27.27 -2.50
N SER A 7 -19.92 26.55 -1.45
CA SER A 7 -19.43 25.18 -1.56
C SER A 7 -20.60 24.22 -1.81
N LEU A 8 -20.44 23.30 -2.75
CA LEU A 8 -21.34 22.18 -2.96
C LEU A 8 -20.79 20.96 -2.20
N GLU A 9 -21.68 20.13 -1.67
CA GLU A 9 -21.29 18.83 -1.10
C GLU A 9 -20.65 17.96 -2.19
N VAL A 10 -19.54 17.30 -1.85
CA VAL A 10 -18.83 16.39 -2.75
C VAL A 10 -19.51 15.02 -2.69
N PRO A 11 -20.10 14.52 -3.79
CA PRO A 11 -20.70 13.19 -3.80
C PRO A 11 -19.66 12.11 -3.54
N ALA A 12 -20.04 11.00 -2.89
CA ALA A 12 -19.13 9.87 -2.68
C ALA A 12 -18.60 9.27 -4.01
N ALA A 13 -19.37 9.38 -5.10
CA ALA A 13 -18.94 8.96 -6.44
C ALA A 13 -17.90 9.90 -7.09
N ALA A 14 -17.63 11.06 -6.49
CA ALA A 14 -16.68 12.03 -7.03
C ALA A 14 -15.23 11.55 -6.95
N LEU A 15 -14.93 10.74 -5.94
CA LEU A 15 -13.62 10.13 -5.70
C LEU A 15 -13.76 8.88 -4.83
N ASN A 16 -13.39 7.72 -5.38
CA ASN A 16 -13.36 6.45 -4.67
C ASN A 16 -12.10 5.67 -5.08
N GLY A 17 -11.75 4.60 -4.37
CA GLY A 17 -10.64 3.74 -4.73
C GLY A 17 -10.73 2.35 -4.10
N SER A 18 -9.84 1.46 -4.55
CA SER A 18 -9.67 0.12 -4.00
C SER A 18 -8.18 -0.23 -3.93
N ILE A 19 -7.82 -1.13 -3.02
CA ILE A 19 -6.46 -1.63 -2.84
C ILE A 19 -6.50 -3.15 -2.67
N SER A 20 -5.55 -3.85 -3.28
CA SER A 20 -5.29 -5.26 -3.11
C SER A 20 -3.79 -5.49 -2.95
N ALA A 21 -3.43 -6.61 -2.31
CA ALA A 21 -2.05 -7.03 -2.18
C ALA A 21 -1.96 -8.56 -2.12
N GLN A 22 -0.82 -9.09 -2.55
CA GLN A 22 -0.53 -10.52 -2.49
C GLN A 22 0.96 -10.78 -2.27
N VAL A 23 1.26 -11.87 -1.57
CA VAL A 23 2.62 -12.39 -1.43
C VAL A 23 2.90 -13.32 -2.59
N LEU A 24 4.02 -13.12 -3.27
CA LEU A 24 4.46 -13.91 -4.41
C LEU A 24 5.75 -14.64 -4.10
N ASP A 25 5.82 -15.91 -4.47
CA ASP A 25 7.03 -16.71 -4.43
C ASP A 25 8.04 -16.24 -5.52
N PRO A 26 9.26 -16.80 -5.58
CA PRO A 26 10.24 -16.47 -6.63
C PRO A 26 9.75 -16.76 -8.06
N GLY A 27 8.76 -17.63 -8.23
CA GLY A 27 8.09 -17.93 -9.49
C GLY A 27 6.91 -17.00 -9.81
N SER A 28 6.70 -15.94 -9.02
CA SER A 28 5.57 -15.01 -9.12
C SER A 28 4.20 -15.66 -8.91
N GLN A 29 4.14 -16.72 -8.09
CA GLN A 29 2.90 -17.38 -7.73
C GLN A 29 2.43 -16.95 -6.33
N PRO A 30 1.13 -16.65 -6.15
CA PRO A 30 0.58 -16.35 -4.83
C PRO A 30 0.83 -17.48 -3.82
N THR A 31 1.35 -17.15 -2.64
CA THR A 31 1.65 -18.12 -1.58
C THR A 31 1.53 -17.52 -0.19
N GLU A 32 1.26 -18.35 0.81
CA GLU A 32 1.36 -17.99 2.24
C GLU A 32 2.69 -18.45 2.85
N ILE A 33 3.48 -19.24 2.12
CA ILE A 33 4.71 -19.84 2.59
C ILE A 33 5.85 -19.44 1.66
N VAL A 34 6.88 -18.80 2.23
CA VAL A 34 8.05 -18.31 1.50
C VAL A 34 9.35 -18.78 2.15
N THR A 35 10.38 -18.96 1.34
CA THR A 35 11.73 -19.27 1.82
C THR A 35 12.49 -17.95 2.00
N GLY A 36 12.90 -17.62 3.23
CA GLY A 36 13.54 -16.35 3.58
C GLY A 36 14.87 -16.09 2.87
N SER A 37 15.56 -17.17 2.46
CA SER A 37 16.79 -17.13 1.67
C SER A 37 16.55 -16.87 0.17
N SER A 38 15.32 -17.04 -0.31
CA SER A 38 14.92 -16.78 -1.69
C SER A 38 14.33 -15.37 -1.85
N ALA A 39 14.41 -14.80 -3.05
CA ALA A 39 13.77 -13.52 -3.35
C ALA A 39 12.27 -13.74 -3.57
N TRP A 40 11.46 -13.44 -2.56
CA TRP A 40 10.00 -13.38 -2.65
C TRP A 40 9.53 -11.93 -2.65
N GLN A 41 8.25 -11.71 -2.95
CA GLN A 41 7.73 -10.37 -3.19
C GLN A 41 6.40 -10.12 -2.47
N ILE A 42 6.12 -8.85 -2.19
CA ILE A 42 4.74 -8.39 -1.99
C ILE A 42 4.39 -7.49 -3.17
N GLU A 43 3.37 -7.87 -3.91
CA GLU A 43 2.75 -7.05 -4.93
C GLU A 43 1.57 -6.30 -4.33
N VAL A 44 1.50 -5.00 -4.58
CA VAL A 44 0.40 -4.14 -4.14
C VAL A 44 -0.13 -3.40 -5.35
N GLU A 45 -1.44 -3.47 -5.55
CA GLU A 45 -2.16 -2.77 -6.60
C GLU A 45 -3.25 -1.92 -5.97
N TRP A 46 -3.45 -0.71 -6.51
CA TRP A 46 -4.56 0.12 -6.10
C TRP A 46 -5.05 0.96 -7.26
N GLU A 47 -6.32 1.35 -7.16
CA GLU A 47 -6.95 2.22 -8.12
C GLU A 47 -7.72 3.35 -7.44
N ILE A 48 -7.80 4.48 -8.14
CA ILE A 48 -8.70 5.59 -7.83
C ILE A 48 -9.60 5.85 -9.04
N ARG A 49 -10.86 6.16 -8.76
CA ARG A 49 -11.92 6.40 -9.74
C ARG A 49 -12.72 7.63 -9.34
N GLY A 50 -13.35 8.27 -10.32
CA GLY A 50 -14.21 9.43 -10.11
C GLY A 50 -13.75 10.66 -10.87
N PHE A 51 -14.66 11.61 -11.08
CA PHE A 51 -14.40 12.79 -11.92
C PHE A 51 -13.39 13.78 -11.31
N LEU A 52 -13.07 13.64 -10.02
CA LEU A 52 -12.03 14.47 -9.37
C LEU A 52 -10.61 13.94 -9.59
N VAL A 53 -10.43 12.69 -10.04
CA VAL A 53 -9.10 12.09 -10.24
C VAL A 53 -8.18 12.95 -11.11
N PRO A 54 -8.62 13.53 -12.25
CA PRO A 54 -7.77 14.40 -13.08
C PRO A 54 -7.27 15.67 -12.37
N SER A 55 -7.92 16.08 -11.28
CA SER A 55 -7.57 17.29 -10.51
C SER A 55 -6.65 17.02 -9.32
N LEU A 56 -6.31 15.76 -9.06
CA LEU A 56 -5.43 15.38 -7.97
C LEU A 56 -3.96 15.51 -8.37
N ALA A 57 -3.10 15.89 -7.41
CA ALA A 57 -1.66 15.90 -7.58
C ALA A 57 -0.98 15.56 -6.25
N GLY A 58 0.11 14.81 -6.26
CA GLY A 58 0.82 14.42 -5.05
C GLY A 58 1.48 13.06 -5.17
N THR A 59 1.62 12.38 -4.04
CA THR A 59 2.38 11.13 -3.95
C THR A 59 1.66 10.13 -3.06
N TRP A 60 1.54 8.90 -3.54
CA TRP A 60 1.17 7.74 -2.74
C TRP A 60 2.39 7.24 -1.97
N ARG A 61 2.22 6.96 -0.69
CA ARG A 61 3.21 6.29 0.15
C ARG A 61 2.65 4.93 0.54
N VAL A 62 3.32 3.87 0.08
CA VAL A 62 2.98 2.48 0.36
C VAL A 62 3.97 1.94 1.38
N GLN A 63 3.46 1.29 2.43
CA GLN A 63 4.27 0.73 3.50
C GLN A 63 3.76 -0.66 3.87
N THR A 64 4.65 -1.65 3.85
CA THR A 64 4.39 -2.99 4.38
C THR A 64 4.93 -3.11 5.79
N ALA A 65 4.18 -3.78 6.66
CA ALA A 65 4.58 -4.11 8.01
C ALA A 65 4.36 -5.60 8.27
N PHE A 66 5.32 -6.21 8.96
CA PHE A 66 5.29 -7.59 9.39
C PHE A 66 5.26 -7.61 10.91
N ASP A 67 4.17 -8.13 11.47
CA ASP A 67 4.02 -8.33 12.91
C ASP A 67 4.25 -9.81 13.26
N PRO A 68 5.30 -10.14 14.04
CA PRO A 68 5.59 -11.52 14.39
C PRO A 68 4.48 -12.14 15.25
N VAL A 69 4.05 -13.34 14.87
CA VAL A 69 3.12 -14.14 15.66
C VAL A 69 3.92 -15.06 16.58
N GLY A 70 3.77 -14.88 17.89
CA GLY A 70 4.43 -15.70 18.92
C GLY A 70 5.69 -15.05 19.52
N PRO A 71 6.77 -15.80 19.80
CA PRO A 71 7.99 -15.23 20.40
C PRO A 71 8.57 -14.12 19.51
N GLY A 72 8.61 -12.88 20.01
CA GLY A 72 9.02 -11.70 19.23
C GLY A 72 7.88 -10.76 18.82
N ALA A 73 6.63 -11.05 19.21
CA ALA A 73 5.50 -10.16 19.02
C ALA A 73 5.79 -8.73 19.51
N GLY A 74 5.43 -7.73 18.70
CA GLY A 74 5.70 -6.32 18.94
C GLY A 74 6.99 -5.77 18.32
N GLN A 75 7.87 -6.63 17.77
CA GLN A 75 8.99 -6.18 16.93
C GLN A 75 8.55 -6.13 15.46
N LEU A 76 8.06 -4.97 15.03
CA LEU A 76 7.68 -4.75 13.62
C LEU A 76 8.92 -4.77 12.72
N PHE A 77 8.83 -5.51 11.61
CA PHE A 77 9.82 -5.45 10.55
C PHE A 77 9.23 -4.66 9.37
N PRO A 78 9.49 -3.35 9.22
CA PRO A 78 8.98 -2.61 8.07
C PRO A 78 9.86 -2.86 6.83
N ALA A 79 9.25 -3.03 5.66
CA ALA A 79 10.01 -2.78 4.43
C ALA A 79 10.15 -1.26 4.23
N ALA A 80 11.19 -0.85 3.52
CA ALA A 80 11.35 0.55 3.15
C ALA A 80 10.10 1.04 2.38
N PRO A 81 9.46 2.14 2.79
CA PRO A 81 8.26 2.62 2.13
C PRO A 81 8.57 3.00 0.68
N GLN A 82 7.63 2.72 -0.21
CA GLN A 82 7.72 3.12 -1.61
C GLN A 82 6.82 4.32 -1.87
N ASN A 83 7.37 5.31 -2.56
CA ASN A 83 6.66 6.52 -2.97
C ASN A 83 6.34 6.44 -4.46
N VAL A 84 5.06 6.61 -4.81
CA VAL A 84 4.58 6.59 -6.20
C VAL A 84 3.88 7.90 -6.50
N THR A 85 4.38 8.62 -7.51
CA THR A 85 3.75 9.86 -7.97
C THR A 85 2.33 9.57 -8.46
N LEU A 86 1.36 10.34 -7.97
CA LEU A 86 -0.01 10.27 -8.44
C LEU A 86 -0.07 10.77 -9.88
N THR A 87 -0.51 9.89 -10.79
CA THR A 87 -0.72 10.22 -12.20
C THR A 87 -2.22 10.30 -12.49
N PRO A 88 -2.77 11.49 -12.79
CA PRO A 88 -4.22 11.70 -12.85
C PRO A 88 -4.90 10.96 -14.02
N THR A 89 -4.13 10.47 -14.98
CA THR A 89 -4.64 9.95 -16.25
C THR A 89 -5.04 8.48 -16.21
N ASN A 90 -4.35 7.65 -15.41
CA ASN A 90 -4.53 6.20 -15.45
C ASN A 90 -5.32 5.66 -14.25
N GLY A 91 -5.30 6.36 -13.10
CA GLY A 91 -6.01 5.96 -11.88
C GLY A 91 -5.52 4.65 -11.24
N ASN A 92 -4.78 3.81 -11.97
CA ASN A 92 -4.27 2.51 -11.56
C ASN A 92 -2.78 2.58 -11.25
N TYR A 93 -2.37 1.89 -10.19
CA TYR A 93 -1.02 1.89 -9.68
C TYR A 93 -0.61 0.50 -9.20
N ARG A 94 0.69 0.21 -9.29
CA ARG A 94 1.28 -1.04 -8.85
C ARG A 94 2.66 -0.80 -8.25
N VAL A 95 2.96 -1.46 -7.15
CA VAL A 95 4.31 -1.55 -6.58
C VAL A 95 4.66 -2.98 -6.21
N VAL A 96 5.96 -3.27 -6.23
CA VAL A 96 6.50 -4.57 -5.82
C VAL A 96 7.60 -4.34 -4.79
N PHE A 97 7.42 -4.92 -3.61
CA PHE A 97 8.44 -4.99 -2.57
C PHE A 97 9.22 -6.28 -2.77
N ASN A 98 10.52 -6.17 -3.06
CA ASN A 98 11.42 -7.31 -3.12
C ASN A 98 11.96 -7.58 -1.73
N LEU A 99 11.71 -8.79 -1.22
CA LEU A 99 12.04 -9.18 0.15
C LEU A 99 12.96 -10.40 0.06
N ALA A 100 14.26 -10.13 0.15
CA ALA A 100 15.29 -11.17 0.23
C ALA A 100 16.12 -10.92 1.47
N ASN A 101 16.24 -11.94 2.35
CA ASN A 101 17.00 -11.86 3.60
C ASN A 101 16.60 -10.72 4.56
N ALA A 102 15.47 -10.07 4.34
CA ALA A 102 15.02 -8.91 5.11
C ALA A 102 14.21 -9.29 6.34
N ILE A 103 13.54 -10.45 6.29
CA ILE A 103 12.61 -10.93 7.32
C ILE A 103 13.17 -12.24 7.89
N PRO A 104 13.37 -12.35 9.22
CA PRO A 104 13.77 -13.59 9.86
C PRO A 104 12.78 -14.73 9.63
N ASN A 105 13.22 -15.96 9.88
CA ASN A 105 12.31 -17.11 9.86
C ASN A 105 11.29 -17.00 11.00
N GLY A 106 10.02 -17.26 10.69
CA GLY A 106 8.92 -17.12 11.62
C GLY A 106 7.56 -17.04 10.94
N THR A 107 6.54 -16.81 11.76
CA THR A 107 5.17 -16.57 11.31
C THR A 107 4.83 -15.11 11.52
N TYR A 108 4.21 -14.47 10.54
CA TYR A 108 3.95 -13.03 10.55
C TYR A 108 2.52 -12.74 10.12
N GLU A 109 1.87 -11.77 10.76
CA GLU A 109 0.73 -11.06 10.18
C GLU A 109 1.25 -9.92 9.32
N VAL A 110 0.75 -9.83 8.09
CA VAL A 110 1.25 -8.86 7.10
C VAL A 110 0.17 -7.87 6.74
N VAL A 111 0.51 -6.58 6.89
CA VAL A 111 -0.39 -5.47 6.59
C VAL A 111 0.28 -4.50 5.63
N VAL A 112 -0.48 -4.05 4.62
CA VAL A 112 -0.08 -2.99 3.71
C VAL A 112 -0.92 -1.75 3.98
N ASN A 113 -0.22 -0.64 4.18
CA ASN A 113 -0.82 0.68 4.35
C ASN A 113 -0.53 1.54 3.13
N LEU A 114 -1.58 2.15 2.59
CA LEU A 114 -1.52 3.15 1.54
C LEU A 114 -1.93 4.49 2.13
N SER A 115 -1.12 5.52 1.93
CA SER A 115 -1.42 6.88 2.36
C SER A 115 -1.11 7.88 1.25
N TYR A 116 -1.83 8.99 1.21
CA TYR A 116 -1.63 10.05 0.23
C TYR A 116 -0.99 11.28 0.86
N VAL A 117 0.00 11.84 0.17
CA VAL A 117 0.63 13.13 0.46
C VAL A 117 0.26 14.09 -0.65
N THR A 118 -0.26 15.26 -0.28
CA THR A 118 -0.67 16.29 -1.25
C THR A 118 0.55 16.87 -1.98
N ALA A 119 0.32 17.57 -3.10
CA ALA A 119 1.38 18.30 -3.80
C ALA A 119 2.11 19.34 -2.93
N ALA A 120 1.48 19.80 -1.84
CA ALA A 120 2.10 20.70 -0.86
C ALA A 120 2.96 19.98 0.19
N GLY A 121 3.13 18.65 0.09
CA GLY A 121 3.88 17.85 1.05
C GLY A 121 3.14 17.58 2.36
N THR A 122 1.86 17.91 2.46
CA THR A 122 1.05 17.67 3.66
C THR A 122 0.30 16.34 3.58
N PRO A 123 -0.02 15.69 4.72
CA PRO A 123 -0.87 14.50 4.72
C PRO A 123 -2.23 14.79 4.09
N GLY A 124 -2.61 13.99 3.10
CA GLY A 124 -3.92 14.02 2.48
C GLY A 124 -4.93 13.13 3.18
N ARG A 125 -6.19 13.18 2.75
CA ARG A 125 -7.30 12.44 3.36
C ARG A 125 -7.61 11.09 2.70
N MET A 126 -6.82 10.67 1.73
CA MET A 126 -6.97 9.37 1.09
C MET A 126 -6.01 8.37 1.71
N ALA A 127 -6.54 7.23 2.12
CA ALA A 127 -5.76 6.12 2.66
C ALA A 127 -6.49 4.80 2.37
N GLY A 128 -5.73 3.71 2.40
CA GLY A 128 -6.24 2.34 2.28
C GLY A 128 -5.40 1.40 3.12
N LEU A 129 -6.01 0.28 3.52
CA LEU A 129 -5.35 -0.77 4.28
C LEU A 129 -5.81 -2.11 3.73
N VAL A 130 -4.86 -3.04 3.58
CA VAL A 130 -5.15 -4.44 3.24
C VAL A 130 -4.31 -5.35 4.14
N GLU A 131 -4.99 -6.33 4.72
CA GLU A 131 -4.39 -7.39 5.52
C GLU A 131 -4.21 -8.60 4.62
N LEU A 132 -2.97 -9.09 4.47
CA LEU A 132 -2.67 -10.28 3.68
C LEU A 132 -2.84 -11.57 4.50
N GLY A 133 -3.16 -11.45 5.79
CA GLY A 133 -3.25 -12.56 6.71
C GLY A 133 -1.88 -13.05 7.17
N THR A 134 -1.77 -14.35 7.39
CA THR A 134 -0.59 -14.99 7.96
C THR A 134 0.37 -15.47 6.88
N VAL A 135 1.65 -15.12 7.02
CA VAL A 135 2.74 -15.55 6.14
C VAL A 135 3.79 -16.30 6.95
N VAL A 136 4.24 -17.44 6.46
CA VAL A 136 5.30 -18.25 7.06
C VAL A 136 6.60 -18.08 6.28
N VAL A 137 7.63 -17.59 6.95
CA VAL A 137 8.99 -17.48 6.44
C VAL A 137 9.82 -18.63 7.00
N GLN A 138 10.32 -19.50 6.12
CA GLN A 138 11.15 -20.66 6.48
C GLN A 138 12.54 -20.59 5.84
N ALA A 139 13.48 -21.40 6.35
CA ALA A 139 14.86 -21.44 5.89
C ALA A 139 14.99 -21.95 4.44
#